data_AF-A0A2I0QTA5-F1
#
_entry.id   AF-A0A2I0QTA5-F1
#
_cell.length_a   1.000
_cell.length_b   1.000
_cell.length_c   1.000
_cell.angle_alpha   90.00
_cell.angle_beta   90.00
_cell.angle_gamma   90.00
#
_symmetry.space_group_name_H-M   'P 1'
#
loop_
_entity.id
_entity.type
_entity.pdbx_description
1 polymer ?
#
loop_
_entity_poly.entity_id
_entity_poly.type
_entity_poly.pdbx_seq_one_letter_code
_entity_poly.pdbx_strand_id
1 'polypeptide(L)'
;MKKILLGLLLITFFVITFTIALNSQEIVDPEQAETPVDNIKQKESKELNQILREISNELQNYEVFLESEKDLEYSASKGITIPTTLVRSNSKNVEKATEMREMVEHIFKKNHGLLKNFGYSNEVDILDDNGESIFQ
;
A
#
# COMPACT_ATOMS: atom_id res chain seq x y z
N MET A 1 -43.67 -26.75 11.14
CA MET A 1 -42.30 -26.76 11.68
C MET A 1 -41.47 -25.78 10.87
N LYS A 2 -40.94 -24.72 11.52
CA LYS A 2 -40.11 -23.68 10.91
C LYS A 2 -38.70 -24.24 10.65
N LYS A 3 -38.15 -24.05 9.45
CA LYS A 3 -36.70 -24.12 9.20
C LYS A 3 -36.23 -22.70 8.90
N ILE A 4 -35.42 -22.18 9.81
CA ILE A 4 -34.62 -20.97 9.64
C ILE A 4 -33.20 -21.44 9.30
N LEU A 5 -32.42 -20.53 8.71
CA LEU A 5 -30.94 -20.49 8.72
C LEU A 5 -30.28 -21.25 7.55
N LEU A 6 -29.35 -20.69 6.78
CA LEU A 6 -28.54 -19.47 6.94
C LEU A 6 -28.10 -19.03 5.53
N GLY A 7 -28.21 -17.74 5.24
CA GLY A 7 -27.71 -17.15 4.00
C GLY A 7 -26.19 -17.29 3.91
N LEU A 8 -25.71 -17.77 2.76
CA LEU A 8 -24.30 -17.82 2.42
C LEU A 8 -23.82 -16.38 2.21
N LEU A 9 -23.16 -15.81 3.22
CA LEU A 9 -22.49 -14.52 3.12
C LEU A 9 -21.26 -14.72 2.21
N LEU A 10 -21.41 -14.42 0.92
CA LEU A 10 -20.31 -14.32 -0.03
C LEU A 10 -19.46 -13.09 0.34
N ILE A 11 -18.42 -13.30 1.13
CA ILE A 11 -17.35 -12.30 1.30
C ILE A 11 -16.50 -12.41 0.04
N THR A 12 -16.81 -11.58 -0.96
CA THR A 12 -15.91 -11.35 -2.09
C THR A 12 -14.70 -10.58 -1.58
N PHE A 13 -13.58 -11.26 -1.36
CA PHE A 13 -12.27 -10.62 -1.22
C PHE A 13 -11.93 -9.97 -2.55
N PHE A 14 -12.22 -8.67 -2.67
CA PHE A 14 -11.68 -7.85 -3.75
C PHE A 14 -10.18 -7.68 -3.49
N VAL A 15 -9.36 -8.51 -4.14
CA VAL A 15 -7.92 -8.28 -4.22
C VAL A 15 -7.73 -7.16 -5.24
N ILE A 16 -7.62 -5.92 -4.76
CA ILE A 16 -7.27 -4.79 -5.63
C ILE A 16 -5.74 -4.75 -5.70
N THR A 17 -5.16 -5.35 -6.74
CA THR A 17 -3.76 -5.13 -7.11
C THR A 17 -3.66 -3.77 -7.82
N PHE A 18 -3.11 -2.77 -7.15
CA PHE A 18 -2.78 -1.48 -7.78
C PHE A 18 -1.34 -1.53 -8.31
N THR A 19 -1.18 -1.46 -9.62
CA THR A 19 0.11 -1.15 -10.26
C THR A 19 0.13 0.35 -10.55
N ILE A 20 0.99 1.12 -9.87
CA ILE A 20 1.10 2.56 -10.10
C ILE A 20 1.98 2.79 -11.33
N ALA A 21 1.39 2.88 -12.52
CA ALA A 21 2.08 3.38 -13.70
C ALA A 21 2.24 4.90 -13.59
N LEU A 22 3.48 5.40 -13.48
CA LEU A 22 3.83 6.81 -13.25
C LEU A 22 3.52 7.80 -14.40
N ASN A 23 2.72 7.43 -15.40
CA ASN A 23 2.28 8.34 -16.46
C ASN A 23 0.88 7.97 -16.97
N SER A 24 -0.15 8.65 -16.48
CA SER A 24 -1.43 8.79 -17.20
C SER A 24 -2.18 10.01 -16.68
N GLN A 25 -2.38 11.00 -17.56
CA GLN A 25 -3.35 12.07 -17.34
C GLN A 25 -4.74 11.44 -17.31
N GLU A 26 -5.38 11.45 -16.15
CA GLU A 26 -6.76 11.00 -15.97
C GLU A 26 -7.69 12.02 -16.66
N ILE A 27 -8.27 11.62 -17.80
CA ILE A 27 -9.33 12.39 -18.48
C ILE A 27 -10.62 12.11 -17.71
N VAL A 28 -11.10 13.08 -16.93
CA VAL A 28 -12.38 13.00 -16.24
C VAL A 28 -13.48 13.44 -17.19
N ASP A 29 -14.39 12.52 -17.54
CA ASP A 29 -15.62 12.80 -18.30
C ASP A 29 -16.71 13.32 -17.32
N PRO A 30 -17.19 14.57 -17.44
CA PRO A 30 -17.96 15.22 -16.38
C PRO A 30 -19.47 15.06 -16.61
N GLU A 31 -20.03 13.86 -16.61
CA GLU A 31 -21.50 13.70 -16.70
C GLU A 31 -22.02 12.37 -16.15
N GLN A 32 -21.63 11.99 -14.92
CA GLN A 32 -22.43 11.06 -14.12
C GLN A 32 -22.54 11.57 -12.68
N ALA A 33 -23.78 11.82 -12.23
CA ALA A 33 -24.06 12.15 -10.84
C ALA A 33 -23.70 10.95 -9.95
N GLU A 34 -22.51 10.97 -9.37
CA GLU A 34 -22.01 9.92 -8.49
C GLU A 34 -22.90 9.80 -7.24
N THR A 35 -23.27 8.57 -6.88
CA THR A 35 -24.06 8.35 -5.66
C THR A 35 -23.20 8.72 -4.42
N PRO A 36 -23.80 9.05 -3.26
CA PRO A 36 -23.04 9.39 -2.06
C PRO A 36 -22.04 8.31 -1.62
N VAL A 37 -22.31 7.04 -1.93
CA VAL A 37 -21.44 5.90 -1.61
C VAL A 37 -20.24 5.85 -2.56
N ASP A 38 -20.43 6.15 -3.84
CA ASP A 38 -19.36 6.18 -4.83
C ASP A 38 -18.40 7.35 -4.56
N ASN A 39 -18.95 8.51 -4.18
CA ASN A 39 -18.16 9.69 -3.76
C ASN A 39 -17.26 9.39 -2.55
N ILE A 40 -17.75 8.64 -1.56
CA ILE A 40 -16.96 8.25 -0.39
C ILE A 40 -15.80 7.35 -0.83
N LYS A 41 -16.07 6.29 -1.60
CA LYS A 41 -15.02 5.36 -2.07
C LYS A 41 -13.97 6.03 -2.96
N GLN A 42 -14.38 6.97 -3.81
CA GLN A 42 -13.44 7.74 -4.62
C GLN A 42 -12.55 8.64 -3.76
N LYS A 43 -13.12 9.30 -2.75
CA LYS A 43 -12.34 10.13 -1.82
C LYS A 43 -11.34 9.29 -1.04
N GLU A 44 -11.75 8.12 -0.57
CA GLU A 44 -10.90 7.13 0.12
C GLU A 44 -9.71 6.71 -0.74
N SER A 45 -9.96 6.39 -2.02
CA SER A 45 -8.92 6.03 -2.96
C SER A 45 -7.96 7.19 -3.23
N LYS A 46 -8.44 8.43 -3.32
CA LYS A 46 -7.59 9.62 -3.52
C LYS A 46 -6.68 9.89 -2.32
N GLU A 47 -7.21 9.77 -1.10
CA GLU A 47 -6.43 9.95 0.14
C GLU A 47 -5.36 8.85 0.31
N LEU A 48 -5.70 7.59 0.06
CA LEU A 48 -4.71 6.50 0.06
C LEU A 48 -3.63 6.71 -1.02
N ASN A 49 -4.03 7.07 -2.24
CA ASN A 49 -3.08 7.34 -3.33
C ASN A 49 -2.11 8.48 -2.99
N GLN A 50 -2.57 9.50 -2.24
CA GLN A 50 -1.70 10.57 -1.77
C GLN A 50 -0.66 10.06 -0.76
N ILE A 51 -1.06 9.19 0.17
CA ILE A 51 -0.15 8.56 1.15
C ILE A 51 0.90 7.70 0.42
N LEU A 52 0.46 6.84 -0.51
CA LEU A 52 1.36 5.98 -1.28
C LEU A 52 2.32 6.79 -2.16
N ARG A 53 1.87 7.92 -2.72
CA ARG A 53 2.73 8.86 -3.44
C ARG A 53 3.76 9.52 -2.52
N GLU A 54 3.38 9.94 -1.31
CA GLU A 54 4.33 10.48 -0.32
C GLU A 54 5.42 9.46 -0.01
N ILE A 55 5.04 8.20 0.27
CA ILE A 55 5.99 7.10 0.50
C ILE A 55 6.88 6.89 -0.71
N SER A 56 6.29 6.77 -1.91
CA SER A 56 7.04 6.56 -3.14
C SER A 56 8.06 7.67 -3.40
N ASN A 57 7.73 8.93 -3.07
CA ASN A 57 8.64 10.06 -3.22
C ASN A 57 9.80 10.01 -2.23
N GLU A 58 9.53 9.68 -0.95
CA GLU A 58 10.57 9.55 0.06
C GLU A 58 11.53 8.38 -0.25
N LEU A 59 11.00 7.28 -0.81
CA LEU A 59 11.80 6.13 -1.24
C LEU A 59 12.75 6.45 -2.40
N GLN A 60 12.48 7.48 -3.21
CA GLN A 60 13.41 7.89 -4.28
C GLN A 60 14.78 8.37 -3.72
N ASN A 61 14.86 8.69 -2.43
CA ASN A 61 16.13 9.06 -1.78
C ASN A 61 17.01 7.84 -1.45
N TYR A 62 16.53 6.62 -1.69
CA TYR A 62 17.23 5.38 -1.40
C TYR A 62 17.65 4.71 -2.71
N GLU A 63 18.94 4.78 -3.04
CA GLU A 63 19.50 4.14 -4.24
C GLU A 63 19.13 2.66 -4.34
N VAL A 64 19.17 1.93 -3.22
CA VAL A 64 18.80 0.51 -3.12
C VAL A 64 17.35 0.19 -3.49
N PHE A 65 16.44 1.18 -3.43
CA PHE A 65 15.07 1.04 -3.91
C PHE A 65 15.02 1.29 -5.43
N LEU A 66 15.70 2.33 -5.92
CA LEU A 66 15.75 2.66 -7.35
C LEU A 66 16.38 1.55 -8.18
N GLU A 67 17.50 0.99 -7.70
CA GLU A 67 18.21 -0.11 -8.35
C GLU A 67 17.41 -1.41 -8.38
N SER A 68 16.36 -1.55 -7.56
CA SER A 68 15.52 -2.74 -7.60
C SER A 68 14.73 -2.86 -8.89
N GLU A 69 14.51 -1.72 -9.58
CA GLU A 69 13.67 -1.58 -10.79
C GLU A 69 12.26 -2.18 -10.65
N LYS A 70 11.80 -2.36 -9.41
CA LYS A 70 10.49 -2.94 -9.07
C LYS A 70 9.60 -1.86 -8.46
N ASP A 71 8.32 -1.97 -8.75
CA ASP A 71 7.32 -1.07 -8.18
C ASP A 71 7.06 -1.37 -6.70
N LEU A 72 6.64 -0.33 -5.99
CA LEU A 72 6.04 -0.47 -4.67
C LEU A 72 4.72 -1.26 -4.76
N GLU A 73 4.53 -2.25 -3.91
CA GLU A 73 3.26 -2.97 -3.80
C GLU A 73 2.50 -2.57 -2.54
N TYR A 74 1.19 -2.35 -2.67
CA TYR A 74 0.29 -2.09 -1.55
C TYR A 74 -0.93 -3.00 -1.59
N SER A 75 -1.28 -3.55 -0.42
CA SER A 75 -2.51 -4.29 -0.19
C SER A 75 -3.18 -3.79 1.07
N ALA A 76 -4.49 -3.50 0.98
CA ALA A 76 -5.29 -3.12 2.14
C ALA A 76 -5.18 -4.10 3.32
N SER A 77 -4.92 -5.39 3.05
CA SER A 77 -4.83 -6.44 4.09
C SER A 77 -3.41 -6.72 4.60
N LYS A 78 -2.38 -6.43 3.81
CA LYS A 78 -0.98 -6.77 4.11
C LYS A 78 -0.07 -5.56 4.31
N GLY A 79 -0.58 -4.36 4.04
CA GLY A 79 0.20 -3.13 4.08
C GLY A 79 1.06 -2.98 2.83
N ILE A 80 2.25 -2.44 3.02
CA ILE A 80 3.16 -2.05 1.95
C ILE A 80 4.38 -2.97 1.89
N THR A 81 4.78 -3.29 0.67
CA THR A 81 5.97 -4.11 0.38
C THR A 81 6.91 -3.29 -0.49
N ILE A 82 8.16 -3.20 -0.03
CA ILE A 82 9.19 -2.34 -0.62
C ILE A 82 10.33 -3.23 -1.14
N PRO A 83 10.42 -3.47 -2.45
CA PRO A 83 11.53 -4.21 -3.03
C PRO A 83 12.83 -3.39 -2.97
N THR A 84 13.96 -4.03 -2.67
CA THR A 84 15.27 -3.38 -2.63
C THR A 84 16.36 -4.30 -3.20
N THR A 85 17.56 -3.76 -3.42
CA THR A 85 18.79 -4.52 -3.72
C THR A 85 19.59 -4.89 -2.47
N LEU A 86 19.01 -4.70 -1.28
CA LEU A 86 19.70 -4.97 -0.02
C LEU A 86 19.96 -6.46 0.15
N VAL A 87 21.13 -6.78 0.70
CA VAL A 87 21.48 -8.16 1.10
C VAL A 87 21.32 -8.31 2.61
N ARG A 88 20.40 -9.19 3.04
CA ARG A 88 19.99 -9.37 4.43
C ARG A 88 21.11 -9.77 5.40
N SER A 89 22.10 -10.53 4.95
CA SER A 89 23.23 -10.96 5.80
C SER A 89 24.20 -9.84 6.16
N ASN A 90 24.04 -8.64 5.61
CA ASN A 90 24.88 -7.48 5.87
C ASN A 90 24.21 -6.55 6.88
N SER A 91 24.83 -6.35 8.04
CA SER A 91 24.26 -5.52 9.12
C SER A 91 23.99 -4.07 8.72
N LYS A 92 24.81 -3.48 7.83
CA LYS A 92 24.57 -2.11 7.32
C LYS A 92 23.33 -2.05 6.43
N ASN A 93 23.05 -3.13 5.71
CA ASN A 93 21.85 -3.23 4.88
C ASN A 93 20.60 -3.39 5.75
N VAL A 94 20.68 -4.13 6.86
CA VAL A 94 19.59 -4.24 7.84
C VAL A 94 19.32 -2.88 8.50
N GLU A 95 20.35 -2.13 8.86
CA GLU A 95 20.21 -0.76 9.38
C GLU A 95 19.51 0.14 8.35
N LYS A 96 19.95 0.09 7.08
CA LYS A 96 19.31 0.83 5.98
C LYS A 96 17.84 0.45 5.77
N ALA A 97 17.51 -0.85 5.81
CA ALA A 97 16.14 -1.32 5.75
C ALA A 97 15.29 -0.81 6.93
N THR A 98 15.91 -0.70 8.12
CA THR A 98 15.25 -0.19 9.32
C THR A 98 14.92 1.29 9.14
N GLU A 99 15.85 2.11 8.65
CA GLU A 99 15.59 3.52 8.33
C GLU A 99 14.42 3.70 7.35
N MET A 100 14.40 2.88 6.29
CA MET A 100 13.32 2.89 5.30
C MET A 100 11.98 2.53 5.93
N ARG A 101 11.94 1.48 6.74
CA ARG A 101 10.73 1.06 7.46
C ARG A 101 10.22 2.17 8.37
N GLU A 102 11.09 2.74 9.21
CA GLU A 102 10.71 3.78 10.17
C GLU A 102 10.16 5.03 9.47
N MET A 103 10.75 5.41 8.31
CA MET A 103 10.23 6.50 7.48
C MET A 103 8.79 6.23 7.03
N VAL A 104 8.50 5.02 6.53
CA VAL A 104 7.15 4.67 6.05
C VAL A 104 6.16 4.55 7.21
N GLU A 105 6.56 3.93 8.32
CA GLU A 105 5.75 3.84 9.53
C GLU A 105 5.40 5.24 10.08
N HIS A 106 6.33 6.20 9.99
CA HIS A 106 6.06 7.58 10.38
C HIS A 106 5.01 8.25 9.49
N ILE A 107 5.05 8.02 8.17
CA ILE A 107 4.00 8.51 7.24
C ILE A 107 2.65 7.87 7.57
N PHE A 108 2.62 6.56 7.79
CA PHE A 108 1.39 5.87 8.20
C PHE A 108 0.86 6.40 9.53
N LYS A 109 1.73 6.67 10.51
CA LYS A 109 1.33 7.22 11.81
C LYS A 109 0.71 8.60 11.69
N LYS A 110 1.26 9.49 10.86
CA LYS A 110 0.66 10.81 10.54
C LYS A 110 -0.75 10.67 9.96
N ASN A 111 -0.99 9.58 9.23
CA ASN A 111 -2.24 9.30 8.53
C ASN A 111 -3.11 8.22 9.22
N HIS A 112 -2.80 7.84 10.46
CA HIS A 112 -3.39 6.67 11.14
C HIS A 112 -4.92 6.74 11.24
N GLY A 113 -5.49 7.95 11.39
CA GLY A 113 -6.95 8.13 11.38
C GLY A 113 -7.58 7.68 10.08
N LEU A 114 -6.97 7.99 8.94
CA LEU A 114 -7.46 7.60 7.61
C LEU A 114 -7.31 6.08 7.41
N LEU A 115 -6.12 5.54 7.64
CA LEU A 115 -5.85 4.10 7.46
C LEU A 115 -6.78 3.23 8.32
N LYS A 116 -6.96 3.61 9.60
CA LYS A 116 -7.85 2.91 10.52
C LYS A 116 -9.32 3.01 10.09
N ASN A 117 -9.78 4.18 9.63
CA ASN A 117 -11.17 4.37 9.24
C ASN A 117 -11.56 3.53 8.02
N PHE A 118 -10.59 3.18 7.16
CA PHE A 118 -10.81 2.40 5.95
C PHE A 118 -10.40 0.92 6.07
N GLY A 119 -9.95 0.50 7.26
CA GLY A 119 -9.52 -0.88 7.49
C GLY A 119 -8.24 -1.26 6.74
N TYR A 120 -7.41 -0.26 6.43
CA TYR A 120 -6.14 -0.43 5.75
C TYR A 120 -5.04 -0.82 6.72
N SER A 121 -4.31 -1.88 6.37
CA SER A 121 -3.10 -2.29 7.07
C SER A 121 -2.00 -1.23 6.89
N ASN A 122 -1.24 -1.05 7.95
CA ASN A 122 -0.06 -0.20 8.05
C ASN A 122 1.22 -1.01 8.26
N GLU A 123 1.17 -2.33 8.00
CA GLU A 123 2.35 -3.18 8.02
C GLU A 123 3.34 -2.77 6.92
N VAL A 124 4.64 -2.86 7.20
CA VAL A 124 5.73 -2.48 6.30
C VAL A 124 6.71 -3.62 6.18
N ASP A 125 6.80 -4.19 4.98
CA ASP A 125 7.79 -5.21 4.64
C ASP A 125 8.83 -4.66 3.67
N ILE A 126 10.10 -4.94 3.95
CA ILE A 126 11.22 -4.58 3.09
C ILE A 126 11.81 -5.88 2.56
N LEU A 127 11.81 -6.04 1.24
CA LEU A 127 12.33 -7.24 0.60
C LEU A 127 13.77 -7.03 0.15
N ASP A 128 14.57 -8.07 0.30
CA ASP A 128 15.91 -8.17 -0.26
C ASP A 128 15.89 -8.38 -1.79
N ASP A 129 17.07 -8.49 -2.39
CA ASP A 129 17.23 -8.68 -3.84
C ASP A 129 16.59 -9.98 -4.37
N ASN A 130 16.36 -10.96 -3.49
CA ASN A 130 15.69 -12.23 -3.81
C ASN A 130 14.18 -12.18 -3.57
N GLY A 131 13.65 -11.07 -3.04
CA GLY A 131 12.24 -10.92 -2.71
C GLY A 131 11.87 -11.48 -1.34
N GLU A 132 12.84 -11.77 -0.47
CA GLU A 132 12.62 -12.26 0.88
C GLU A 132 12.62 -11.11 1.89
N SER A 133 11.79 -11.20 2.92
CA SER A 133 11.76 -10.15 3.96
C SER A 133 13.08 -10.08 4.71
N ILE A 134 13.60 -8.85 4.86
CA ILE A 134 14.84 -8.58 5.59
C ILE A 134 14.70 -8.92 7.09
N PHE A 135 13.49 -8.88 7.65
CA PHE A 135 13.26 -8.90 9.09
C PHE A 135 12.68 -10.21 9.65
N GLN A 136 12.64 -11.26 8.84
CA GLN A 136 12.23 -12.60 9.29
C GLN A 136 13.27 -13.27 10.21
#